data_AF-A0A9W9C3H8-F1
#
_entry.id   AF-A0A9W9C3H8-F1
#
_cell.length_a   1.000
_cell.length_b   1.000
_cell.length_c   1.000
_cell.angle_alpha   90.00
_cell.angle_beta   90.00
_cell.angle_gamma   90.00
#
_symmetry.space_group_name_H-M   'P 1'
#
loop_
_entity.id
_entity.type
_entity.pdbx_description
1 polymer ?
#
loop_
_entity_poly.entity_id
_entity_poly.type
_entity_poly.pdbx_seq_one_letter_code
_entity_poly.pdbx_strand_id
1 'polypeptide(L)'
;MAPVILQDELINDASNDNPVAGLKGSLNIKERFKYRLSRLLGRIVTVSDAPDSQSINIYVAPRRGAPSSTKAEDDRARKFITELQDALRRIAWCSAEDLQKEEVSQDLWDLILVHVSPGIHDTITKLRDTFDNNAKKFDAVVTQICGLDDVDEFGSSLDFDLGDLVITLQQLATSYTGTVKQHNELVEFACDLLQHPGVDVRLRCLLGSVFSNSLYDHGAPVPPGSDTYYLFGFTTCRNKKEEGDLADYYRQLLKTNIERTIVFTSINKALEHSTLAGLLRNKAGPNLDKYFPALQQFLAAQPEKRFSAHRLVQFIRDEDNDEPLPCLKRDYGFGLCTQREHVTKLKALYGKVIDKAGPGKLHYACTFGRLPEHAVSTLGFVDPSMRRLLHSDYPNPAVGYDNMQGLEKYMMPLFKRTLRG
;
A
#
# COMPACT_ATOMS: atom_id res chain seq x y z
N MET A 1 -10.81 -0.67 -9.48
CA MET A 1 -10.02 -0.96 -8.26
C MET A 1 -8.58 -1.03 -8.68
N ALA A 2 -7.73 -0.09 -8.26
CA ALA A 2 -6.29 -0.19 -8.48
C ALA A 2 -5.69 -1.12 -7.40
N PRO A 3 -4.76 -2.02 -7.73
CA PRO A 3 -4.09 -2.85 -6.74
C PRO A 3 -3.24 -1.97 -5.82
N VAL A 4 -3.49 -2.03 -4.52
CA VAL A 4 -2.58 -1.52 -3.51
C VAL A 4 -1.39 -2.47 -3.48
N ILE A 5 -0.25 -2.05 -4.02
CA ILE A 5 1.01 -2.78 -3.81
C ILE A 5 1.40 -2.54 -2.35
N LEU A 6 1.08 -3.48 -1.45
CA LEU A 6 1.69 -3.47 -0.12
C LEU A 6 3.17 -3.77 -0.28
N GLN A 7 4.01 -3.15 0.56
CA GLN A 7 5.46 -3.42 0.62
C GLN A 7 5.78 -4.92 0.80
N ASP A 8 4.83 -5.75 1.24
CA ASP A 8 4.90 -7.22 1.33
C ASP A 8 4.95 -7.95 -0.03
N GLU A 9 4.55 -7.31 -1.13
CA GLU A 9 4.59 -7.92 -2.48
C GLU A 9 5.98 -7.92 -3.11
N LEU A 10 6.91 -7.12 -2.57
CA LEU A 10 8.31 -7.08 -2.99
C LEU A 10 9.19 -8.03 -2.16
N ILE A 11 8.63 -8.68 -1.13
CA ILE A 11 9.34 -9.68 -0.33
C ILE A 11 9.35 -10.99 -1.09
N ASN A 12 10.45 -11.25 -1.79
CA ASN A 12 10.75 -12.57 -2.32
C ASN A 12 11.03 -13.50 -1.13
N ASP A 13 10.13 -14.45 -0.87
CA ASP A 13 10.29 -15.42 0.23
C ASP A 13 11.35 -16.49 -0.08
N ALA A 14 11.85 -16.57 -1.32
CA ALA A 14 12.88 -17.52 -1.73
C ALA A 14 14.29 -17.01 -1.41
N SER A 15 14.52 -15.71 -1.50
CA SER A 15 15.71 -15.07 -0.94
C SER A 15 15.37 -14.68 0.49
N ASN A 16 16.04 -15.21 1.52
CA ASN A 16 15.89 -14.72 2.90
C ASN A 16 16.25 -13.22 3.09
N ASP A 17 16.52 -12.50 2.00
CA ASP A 17 16.73 -11.07 1.94
C ASP A 17 15.42 -10.33 2.21
N ASN A 18 15.32 -9.76 3.41
CA ASN A 18 14.30 -8.77 3.73
C ASN A 18 14.51 -7.55 2.81
N PRO A 19 13.60 -7.23 1.89
CA PRO A 19 13.67 -5.97 1.22
C PRO A 19 13.09 -4.89 2.13
N VAL A 20 13.85 -3.80 2.21
CA VAL A 20 13.48 -2.48 2.75
C VAL A 20 13.69 -2.27 4.25
N ALA A 21 14.71 -1.45 4.54
CA ALA A 21 14.87 -0.75 5.80
C ALA A 21 13.64 0.13 6.09
N GLY A 22 12.93 -0.14 7.19
CA GLY A 22 11.80 0.68 7.65
C GLY A 22 10.63 -0.09 8.27
N LEU A 23 10.53 -1.41 8.05
CA LEU A 23 9.53 -2.24 8.73
C LEU A 23 9.91 -2.41 10.21
N LYS A 24 9.00 -2.06 11.12
CA LYS A 24 9.16 -2.24 12.58
C LYS A 24 9.10 -3.72 13.04
N GLY A 25 9.07 -4.67 12.12
CA GLY A 25 9.16 -6.11 12.33
C GLY A 25 8.72 -6.87 11.07
N SER A 26 9.36 -8.00 10.76
CA SER A 26 8.93 -8.87 9.66
C SER A 26 7.61 -9.56 10.04
N LEU A 27 6.57 -9.43 9.20
CA LEU A 27 5.40 -10.29 9.31
C LEU A 27 5.87 -11.74 9.22
N ASN A 28 5.43 -12.63 10.11
CA ASN A 28 5.80 -14.03 10.00
C ASN A 28 5.21 -14.65 8.71
N ILE A 29 5.79 -15.75 8.23
CA ILE A 29 5.39 -16.42 6.97
C ILE A 29 3.89 -16.75 6.94
N LYS A 30 3.31 -17.10 8.08
CA LYS A 30 1.88 -17.40 8.24
C LYS A 30 0.99 -16.18 7.93
N GLU A 31 1.36 -15.00 8.41
CA GLU A 31 0.64 -13.76 8.12
C GLU A 31 0.78 -13.35 6.65
N ARG A 32 1.98 -13.50 6.08
CA ARG A 32 2.22 -13.25 4.64
C ARG A 32 1.38 -14.18 3.77
N PHE A 33 1.38 -15.47 4.06
CA PHE A 33 0.55 -16.47 3.39
C PHE A 33 -0.95 -16.12 3.48
N LYS A 34 -1.45 -15.80 4.69
CA LYS A 34 -2.84 -15.37 4.89
C LYS A 34 -3.20 -14.18 4.01
N TYR A 35 -2.34 -13.16 3.98
CA TYR A 35 -2.60 -11.94 3.23
C TYR A 35 -2.60 -12.19 1.71
N ARG A 36 -1.60 -12.92 1.20
CA ARG A 36 -1.50 -13.30 -0.22
C ARG A 36 -2.70 -14.14 -0.66
N LEU A 37 -3.09 -15.14 0.13
CA LEU A 37 -4.26 -15.96 -0.16
C LEU A 37 -5.57 -15.14 -0.11
N SER A 38 -5.69 -14.22 0.86
CA SER A 38 -6.83 -13.31 0.96
C SER A 38 -7.00 -12.45 -0.30
N ARG A 39 -5.90 -11.92 -0.82
CA ARG A 39 -5.88 -11.15 -2.07
C ARG A 39 -6.19 -12.00 -3.27
N LEU A 40 -5.53 -13.16 -3.40
CA LEU A 40 -5.72 -14.11 -4.49
C LEU A 40 -7.19 -14.46 -4.66
N LEU A 41 -7.89 -14.67 -3.54
CA LEU A 41 -9.30 -15.05 -3.53
C LEU A 41 -10.27 -13.87 -3.56
N GLY A 42 -9.80 -12.64 -3.35
CA GLY A 42 -10.66 -11.49 -3.09
C GLY A 42 -11.57 -11.66 -1.85
N ARG A 43 -11.13 -12.47 -0.87
CA ARG A 43 -11.94 -12.93 0.28
C ARG A 43 -11.21 -12.70 1.59
N ILE A 44 -11.95 -12.65 2.69
CA ILE A 44 -11.36 -12.61 4.03
C ILE A 44 -10.82 -14.00 4.33
N VAL A 45 -9.51 -14.09 4.59
CA VAL A 45 -8.85 -15.33 5.02
C VAL A 45 -8.41 -15.17 6.46
N THR A 46 -8.73 -16.15 7.29
CA THR A 46 -8.23 -16.25 8.67
C THR A 46 -7.52 -17.57 8.85
N VAL A 47 -6.37 -17.54 9.53
CA VAL A 47 -5.54 -18.72 9.76
C VAL A 47 -5.39 -18.92 11.26
N SER A 48 -5.77 -20.09 11.78
CA SER A 48 -5.58 -20.47 13.19
C SER A 48 -4.76 -21.75 13.29
N ASP A 49 -3.97 -21.87 14.36
CA ASP A 49 -3.29 -23.13 14.67
C ASP A 49 -4.33 -24.12 15.20
N ALA A 50 -4.25 -25.38 14.77
CA ALA A 50 -5.05 -26.43 15.36
C ALA A 50 -4.49 -26.81 16.75
N PRO A 51 -5.32 -27.39 17.65
CA PRO A 51 -4.89 -27.76 18.99
C PRO A 51 -3.76 -28.81 19.01
N ASP A 52 -3.58 -29.57 17.93
CA ASP A 52 -2.50 -30.54 17.77
C ASP A 52 -1.12 -29.91 17.44
N SER A 53 -1.07 -28.59 17.19
CA SER A 53 0.13 -27.83 16.75
C SER A 53 0.78 -28.31 15.45
N GLN A 54 0.22 -29.32 14.77
CA GLN A 54 0.76 -29.91 13.54
C GLN A 54 -0.07 -29.53 12.31
N SER A 55 -1.31 -29.07 12.51
CA SER A 55 -2.17 -28.61 11.43
C SER A 55 -2.55 -27.15 11.56
N ILE A 56 -2.85 -26.54 10.41
CA ILE A 56 -3.27 -25.15 10.29
C ILE A 56 -4.67 -25.12 9.71
N ASN A 57 -5.59 -24.46 10.39
CA ASN A 57 -6.94 -24.25 9.92
C ASN A 57 -7.03 -22.93 9.15
N ILE A 58 -7.40 -23.01 7.87
CA ILE A 58 -7.61 -21.84 7.01
C ILE A 58 -9.11 -21.68 6.78
N TYR A 59 -9.67 -20.57 7.22
CA TYR A 59 -11.07 -20.23 6.98
C TYR A 59 -11.16 -19.10 5.95
N VAL A 60 -12.02 -19.28 4.97
CA VAL A 60 -12.26 -18.30 3.90
C VAL A 60 -13.71 -17.84 3.96
N ALA A 61 -13.92 -16.53 4.05
CA ALA A 61 -15.24 -15.90 4.13
C ALA A 61 -15.40 -14.79 3.08
N PRO A 62 -16.62 -14.54 2.57
CA PRO A 62 -16.89 -13.38 1.73
C PRO A 62 -16.50 -12.06 2.41
N ARG A 63 -16.00 -11.10 1.64
CA ARG A 63 -15.67 -9.76 2.16
C ARG A 63 -16.95 -9.01 2.48
N ARG A 64 -17.09 -8.50 3.72
CA ARG A 64 -18.28 -7.73 4.12
C ARG A 64 -18.39 -6.47 3.27
N GLY A 65 -19.57 -6.24 2.68
CA GLY A 65 -19.84 -5.06 1.85
C GLY A 65 -19.42 -5.18 0.38
N ALA A 66 -18.83 -6.30 -0.05
CA ALA A 66 -18.70 -6.58 -1.47
C ALA A 66 -20.11 -6.78 -2.07
N PRO A 67 -20.36 -6.37 -3.33
CA PRO A 67 -21.56 -6.79 -4.05
C PRO A 67 -21.69 -8.30 -3.91
N SER A 68 -22.92 -8.79 -3.71
CA SER A 68 -23.19 -10.21 -3.44
C SER A 68 -22.41 -11.07 -4.43
N SER A 69 -21.42 -11.84 -3.94
CA SER A 69 -20.65 -12.74 -4.78
C SER A 69 -21.63 -13.65 -5.52
N THR A 70 -21.38 -13.85 -6.80
CA THR A 70 -22.23 -14.77 -7.55
C THR A 70 -22.00 -16.18 -7.02
N LYS A 71 -23.04 -17.02 -7.03
CA LYS A 71 -22.91 -18.44 -6.66
C LYS A 71 -21.75 -19.12 -7.41
N ALA A 72 -21.53 -18.73 -8.67
CA ALA A 72 -20.43 -19.22 -9.50
C ALA A 72 -19.03 -18.85 -8.95
N GLU A 73 -18.84 -17.63 -8.45
CA GLU A 73 -17.58 -17.20 -7.82
C GLU A 73 -17.33 -17.94 -6.50
N ASP A 74 -18.39 -18.21 -5.72
CA ASP A 74 -18.32 -19.02 -4.50
C ASP A 74 -17.92 -20.46 -4.81
N ASP A 75 -18.55 -21.07 -5.81
CA ASP A 75 -18.26 -22.45 -6.22
C ASP A 75 -16.82 -22.55 -6.78
N ARG A 76 -16.37 -21.56 -7.56
CA ARG A 76 -14.99 -21.49 -8.07
C ARG A 76 -13.97 -21.34 -6.95
N ALA A 77 -14.22 -20.46 -5.98
CA ALA A 77 -13.33 -20.27 -4.83
C ALA A 77 -13.25 -21.54 -3.97
N ARG A 78 -14.38 -22.22 -3.73
CA ARG A 78 -14.39 -23.50 -2.99
C ARG A 78 -13.58 -24.57 -3.70
N LYS A 79 -13.79 -24.74 -5.02
CA LYS A 79 -13.03 -25.70 -5.83
C LYS A 79 -11.52 -25.44 -5.70
N PHE A 80 -11.09 -24.20 -5.90
CA PHE A 80 -9.69 -23.83 -5.78
C PHE A 80 -9.12 -24.08 -4.39
N ILE A 81 -9.86 -23.76 -3.32
CA ILE A 81 -9.40 -24.00 -1.94
C ILE A 81 -9.22 -25.50 -1.67
N THR A 82 -10.13 -26.35 -2.17
CA THR A 82 -10.00 -27.80 -2.05
C THR A 82 -8.76 -28.31 -2.78
N GLU A 83 -8.54 -27.89 -4.02
CA GLU A 83 -7.36 -28.27 -4.81
C GLU A 83 -6.07 -27.75 -4.16
N LEU A 84 -6.08 -26.53 -3.62
CA LEU A 84 -4.95 -25.92 -2.91
C LEU A 84 -4.62 -26.70 -1.65
N GLN A 85 -5.64 -27.12 -0.89
CA GLN A 85 -5.46 -27.94 0.30
C GLN A 85 -4.80 -29.27 -0.03
N ASP A 86 -5.21 -29.93 -1.11
CA ASP A 86 -4.64 -31.21 -1.53
C ASP A 86 -3.21 -31.06 -2.05
N ALA A 87 -2.92 -29.99 -2.80
CA ALA A 87 -1.56 -29.67 -3.23
C ALA A 87 -0.63 -29.42 -2.02
N LEU A 88 -1.05 -28.57 -1.06
CA LEU A 88 -0.27 -28.29 0.14
C LEU A 88 -0.04 -29.53 1.01
N ARG A 89 -1.01 -30.44 1.10
CA ARG A 89 -0.84 -31.74 1.79
C ARG A 89 0.22 -32.60 1.14
N ARG A 90 0.21 -32.69 -0.20
CA ARG A 90 1.24 -33.42 -0.95
C ARG A 90 2.63 -32.82 -0.69
N ILE A 91 2.76 -31.48 -0.72
CA ILE A 91 4.03 -30.80 -0.40
C ILE A 91 4.50 -31.12 1.02
N ALA A 92 3.58 -31.11 2.00
CA ALA A 92 3.90 -31.39 3.39
C ALA A 92 4.34 -32.86 3.62
N TRP A 93 3.94 -33.78 2.74
CA TRP A 93 4.34 -35.20 2.82
C TRP A 93 5.62 -35.52 2.04
N CYS A 94 6.06 -34.68 1.11
CA CYS A 94 7.34 -34.83 0.43
C CYS A 94 8.50 -34.53 1.41
N SER A 95 9.55 -35.35 1.39
CA SER A 95 10.77 -35.05 2.14
C SER A 95 11.56 -33.93 1.44
N ALA A 96 12.50 -33.31 2.16
CA ALA A 96 13.27 -32.17 1.65
C ALA A 96 14.16 -32.50 0.44
N GLU A 97 14.50 -33.78 0.22
CA GLU A 97 15.42 -34.24 -0.82
C GLU A 97 14.71 -34.90 -2.02
N ASP A 98 13.37 -34.91 -2.04
CA ASP A 98 12.61 -35.60 -3.07
C ASP A 98 12.44 -34.76 -4.35
N LEU A 99 12.81 -35.32 -5.50
CA LEU A 99 12.45 -34.81 -6.83
C LEU A 99 10.93 -34.59 -6.99
N GLN A 100 10.12 -35.34 -6.23
CA GLN A 100 8.66 -35.18 -6.18
C GLN A 100 8.24 -33.81 -5.65
N LYS A 101 9.07 -33.14 -4.85
CA LYS A 101 8.73 -31.83 -4.29
C LYS A 101 8.65 -30.75 -5.37
N GLU A 102 9.51 -30.81 -6.38
CA GLU A 102 9.48 -29.88 -7.53
C GLU A 102 8.20 -30.09 -8.35
N GLU A 103 7.86 -31.34 -8.66
CA GLU A 103 6.64 -31.69 -9.38
C GLU A 103 5.38 -31.21 -8.64
N VAL A 104 5.29 -31.46 -7.33
CA VAL A 104 4.14 -31.01 -6.53
C VAL A 104 4.11 -29.47 -6.39
N SER A 105 5.27 -28.81 -6.34
CA SER A 105 5.33 -27.34 -6.34
C SER A 105 4.88 -26.76 -7.67
N GLN A 106 5.22 -27.41 -8.78
CA GLN A 106 4.73 -27.06 -10.11
C GLN A 106 3.21 -27.27 -10.22
N ASP A 107 2.68 -28.38 -9.70
CA ASP A 107 1.23 -28.64 -9.64
C ASP A 107 0.50 -27.51 -8.89
N LEU A 108 1.06 -27.05 -7.76
CA LEU A 108 0.52 -25.93 -7.00
C LEU A 108 0.56 -24.62 -7.80
N TRP A 109 1.66 -24.38 -8.50
CA TRP A 109 1.82 -23.19 -9.33
C TRP A 109 0.82 -23.16 -10.49
N ASP A 110 0.68 -24.27 -11.21
CA ASP A 110 -0.28 -24.41 -12.31
C ASP A 110 -1.72 -24.23 -11.82
N LEU A 111 -2.04 -24.77 -10.64
CA LEU A 111 -3.33 -24.55 -9.98
C LEU A 111 -3.59 -23.06 -9.71
N ILE A 112 -2.60 -22.33 -9.20
CA ILE A 112 -2.69 -20.89 -8.96
C ILE A 112 -2.90 -20.16 -10.29
N LEU A 113 -2.09 -20.45 -11.32
CA LEU A 113 -2.20 -19.83 -12.64
C LEU A 113 -3.59 -20.02 -13.26
N VAL A 114 -4.15 -21.24 -13.19
CA VAL A 114 -5.51 -21.52 -13.68
C VAL A 114 -6.55 -20.70 -12.92
N HIS A 115 -6.37 -20.48 -11.63
CA HIS A 115 -7.27 -19.65 -10.84
C HIS A 115 -7.19 -18.16 -11.24
N VAL A 116 -5.99 -17.62 -11.42
CA VAL A 116 -5.80 -16.20 -11.73
C VAL A 116 -5.87 -15.86 -13.21
N SER A 117 -5.91 -16.86 -14.09
CA SER A 117 -5.92 -16.73 -15.55
C SER A 117 -6.85 -15.64 -16.10
N PRO A 118 -8.12 -15.50 -15.64
CA PRO A 118 -8.98 -14.40 -16.10
C PRO A 118 -8.43 -13.01 -15.77
N GLY A 119 -7.89 -12.82 -14.55
CA GLY A 119 -7.27 -11.56 -14.15
C GLY A 119 -5.98 -11.28 -14.90
N ILE A 120 -5.19 -12.31 -15.19
CA ILE A 120 -3.99 -12.21 -16.05
C ILE A 120 -4.41 -11.79 -17.46
N HIS A 121 -5.45 -12.40 -18.02
CA HIS A 121 -5.96 -12.08 -19.35
C HIS A 121 -6.43 -10.62 -19.46
N ASP A 122 -7.20 -10.14 -18.48
CA ASP A 122 -7.63 -8.74 -18.42
C ASP A 122 -6.43 -7.79 -18.31
N THR A 123 -5.41 -8.16 -17.54
CA THR A 123 -4.19 -7.37 -17.38
C THR A 123 -3.38 -7.30 -18.67
N ILE A 124 -3.21 -8.43 -19.38
CA ILE A 124 -2.51 -8.47 -20.66
C ILE A 124 -3.29 -7.69 -21.73
N THR A 125 -4.62 -7.74 -21.71
CA THR A 125 -5.46 -6.94 -22.62
C THR A 125 -5.21 -5.44 -22.40
N LYS A 126 -5.22 -4.98 -21.14
CA LYS A 126 -4.87 -3.59 -20.82
C LYS A 126 -3.44 -3.22 -21.21
N LEU A 127 -2.51 -4.16 -21.06
CA LEU A 127 -1.12 -3.97 -21.46
C LEU A 127 -1.01 -3.75 -22.98
N ARG A 128 -1.72 -4.56 -23.78
CA ARG A 128 -1.83 -4.37 -25.24
C ARG A 128 -2.44 -3.02 -25.58
N ASP A 129 -3.58 -2.70 -24.98
CA ASP A 129 -4.23 -1.41 -25.20
C ASP A 129 -3.28 -0.25 -24.86
N THR A 130 -2.45 -0.40 -23.83
CA THR A 130 -1.45 0.60 -23.44
C THR A 130 -0.36 0.77 -24.50
N PHE A 131 0.16 -0.33 -25.07
CA PHE A 131 1.10 -0.28 -26.18
C PHE A 131 0.46 0.32 -27.44
N ASP A 132 -0.74 -0.11 -27.81
CA ASP A 132 -1.45 0.36 -29.00
C ASP A 132 -1.76 1.86 -28.91
N ASN A 133 -2.22 2.32 -27.75
CA ASN A 133 -2.48 3.75 -27.49
C ASN A 133 -1.20 4.60 -27.50
N ASN A 134 -0.02 3.98 -27.33
CA ASN A 134 1.28 4.65 -27.34
C ASN A 134 2.17 4.20 -28.51
N ALA A 135 1.62 3.56 -29.56
CA ALA A 135 2.39 2.91 -30.63
C ALA A 135 3.43 3.84 -31.26
N LYS A 136 3.05 5.08 -31.61
CA LYS A 136 3.99 6.07 -32.18
C LYS A 136 5.19 6.38 -31.30
N LYS A 137 5.00 6.40 -29.97
CA LYS A 137 6.10 6.65 -29.02
C LYS A 137 6.96 5.41 -28.84
N PHE A 138 6.32 4.24 -28.79
CA PHE A 138 7.01 2.97 -28.73
C PHE A 138 7.90 2.78 -29.97
N ASP A 139 7.36 3.02 -31.17
CA ASP A 139 8.13 2.94 -32.43
C ASP A 139 9.35 3.86 -32.40
N ALA A 140 9.21 5.11 -31.94
CA ALA A 140 10.33 6.03 -31.82
C ALA A 140 11.41 5.52 -30.85
N VAL A 141 11.01 4.95 -29.71
CA VAL A 141 11.94 4.34 -28.74
C VAL A 141 12.65 3.14 -29.37
N VAL A 142 11.94 2.28 -30.10
CA VAL A 142 12.52 1.13 -30.81
C VAL A 142 13.52 1.59 -31.87
N THR A 143 13.17 2.57 -32.70
CA THR A 143 14.06 3.15 -33.73
C THR A 143 15.33 3.72 -33.11
N GLN A 144 15.22 4.40 -31.97
CA GLN A 144 16.37 4.91 -31.21
C GLN A 144 17.25 3.79 -30.63
N ILE A 145 16.63 2.76 -30.02
CA ILE A 145 17.36 1.59 -29.47
C ILE A 145 18.08 0.83 -30.59
N CYS A 146 17.48 0.71 -31.78
CA CYS A 146 18.10 0.07 -32.93
C CYS A 146 19.17 0.93 -33.63
N GLY A 147 19.42 2.16 -33.18
CA GLY A 147 20.42 3.08 -33.76
C GLY A 147 20.09 3.54 -35.17
N LEU A 148 18.79 3.59 -35.53
CA LEU A 148 18.32 4.01 -36.85
C LEU A 148 18.10 5.52 -36.96
N ASP A 149 17.91 6.20 -35.83
CA ASP A 149 17.90 7.66 -35.75
C ASP A 149 19.27 8.14 -35.24
N ASP A 150 19.82 9.17 -35.89
CA ASP A 150 21.00 9.89 -35.40
C ASP A 150 20.64 10.48 -34.03
N VAL A 151 21.03 9.79 -32.97
CA VAL A 151 20.84 10.24 -31.59
C VAL A 151 21.43 11.63 -31.50
N ASP A 152 20.60 12.61 -31.15
CA ASP A 152 20.97 14.00 -30.98
C ASP A 152 22.33 14.08 -30.28
N GLU A 153 23.24 14.98 -30.72
CA GLU A 153 24.61 15.18 -30.20
C GLU A 153 24.71 15.29 -28.65
N PHE A 154 23.58 15.37 -27.96
CA PHE A 154 23.44 15.39 -26.51
C PHE A 154 23.51 14.03 -25.80
N GLY A 155 23.90 12.94 -26.46
CA GLY A 155 24.48 11.77 -25.80
C GLY A 155 23.67 11.20 -24.62
N SER A 156 22.35 11.28 -24.70
CA SER A 156 21.46 10.64 -23.74
C SER A 156 21.75 9.15 -23.78
N SER A 157 22.33 8.60 -22.71
CA SER A 157 22.51 7.15 -22.58
C SER A 157 21.13 6.50 -22.56
N LEU A 158 20.65 6.11 -23.73
CA LEU A 158 19.46 5.29 -23.88
C LEU A 158 19.68 4.03 -23.05
N ASP A 159 18.67 3.68 -22.29
CA ASP A 159 18.70 2.53 -21.40
C ASP A 159 18.42 1.27 -22.22
N PHE A 160 19.43 0.81 -22.97
CA PHE A 160 19.31 -0.30 -23.91
C PHE A 160 18.82 -1.57 -23.20
N ASP A 161 19.36 -1.86 -22.02
CA ASP A 161 18.95 -3.01 -21.20
C ASP A 161 17.43 -2.98 -20.92
N LEU A 162 16.90 -1.83 -20.47
CA LEU A 162 15.48 -1.70 -20.21
C LEU A 162 14.66 -1.63 -21.51
N GLY A 163 15.22 -1.06 -22.57
CA GLY A 163 14.66 -1.02 -23.91
C GLY A 163 14.32 -2.41 -24.42
N ASP A 164 15.30 -3.32 -24.39
CA ASP A 164 15.14 -4.71 -24.80
C ASP A 164 14.07 -5.44 -23.96
N LEU A 165 14.01 -5.15 -22.67
CA LEU A 165 12.97 -5.72 -21.81
C LEU A 165 11.58 -5.19 -22.16
N VAL A 166 11.41 -3.90 -22.44
CA VAL A 166 10.10 -3.34 -22.85
C VAL A 166 9.68 -3.89 -24.21
N ILE A 167 10.63 -4.07 -25.15
CA ILE A 167 10.38 -4.70 -26.44
C ILE A 167 9.92 -6.15 -26.23
N THR A 168 10.61 -6.90 -25.38
CA THR A 168 10.25 -8.28 -25.05
C THR A 168 8.85 -8.35 -24.40
N LEU A 169 8.55 -7.43 -23.47
CA LEU A 169 7.22 -7.34 -22.86
C LEU A 169 6.13 -7.12 -23.90
N GLN A 170 6.37 -6.22 -24.87
CA GLN A 170 5.43 -5.94 -25.96
C GLN A 170 5.23 -7.17 -26.86
N GLN A 171 6.30 -7.89 -27.18
CA GLN A 171 6.23 -9.09 -28.02
C GLN A 171 5.48 -10.23 -27.32
N LEU A 172 5.77 -10.47 -26.04
CA LEU A 172 5.05 -11.46 -25.22
C LEU A 172 3.58 -11.08 -25.08
N ALA A 173 3.29 -9.80 -24.80
CA ALA A 173 1.92 -9.31 -24.74
C ALA A 173 1.20 -9.50 -26.09
N THR A 174 1.83 -9.17 -27.22
CA THR A 174 1.19 -9.27 -28.55
C THR A 174 0.97 -10.71 -28.99
N SER A 175 1.93 -11.60 -28.73
CA SER A 175 1.86 -13.02 -29.09
C SER A 175 0.97 -13.87 -28.18
N TYR A 176 0.50 -13.31 -27.06
CA TYR A 176 -0.35 -14.01 -26.10
C TYR A 176 -1.68 -14.51 -26.71
N THR A 177 -1.97 -15.80 -26.53
CA THR A 177 -3.19 -16.46 -27.06
C THR A 177 -4.11 -16.98 -25.96
N GLY A 178 -3.76 -16.78 -24.68
CA GLY A 178 -4.54 -17.26 -23.55
C GLY A 178 -4.13 -18.62 -23.00
N THR A 179 -3.02 -19.21 -23.47
CA THR A 179 -2.53 -20.48 -22.93
C THR A 179 -1.88 -20.30 -21.55
N VAL A 180 -1.98 -21.31 -20.69
CA VAL A 180 -1.37 -21.31 -19.34
C VAL A 180 0.15 -21.16 -19.42
N LYS A 181 0.78 -21.79 -20.43
CA LYS A 181 2.22 -21.62 -20.68
C LYS A 181 2.60 -20.15 -20.91
N GLN A 182 1.83 -19.44 -21.74
CA GLN A 182 2.08 -18.02 -21.98
C GLN A 182 1.71 -17.14 -20.78
N HIS A 183 0.74 -17.55 -19.92
CA HIS A 183 0.55 -16.89 -18.63
C HIS A 183 1.81 -16.97 -17.79
N ASN A 184 2.39 -18.17 -17.69
CA ASN A 184 3.60 -18.39 -16.91
C ASN A 184 4.75 -17.53 -17.42
N GLU A 185 5.05 -17.60 -18.71
CA GLU A 185 6.13 -16.85 -19.35
C GLU A 185 5.99 -15.33 -19.10
N LEU A 186 4.76 -14.78 -19.21
CA LEU A 186 4.52 -13.36 -18.96
C LEU A 186 4.64 -12.98 -17.48
N VAL A 187 4.20 -13.86 -16.57
CA VAL A 187 4.29 -13.62 -15.12
C VAL A 187 5.75 -13.67 -14.67
N GLU A 188 6.51 -14.67 -15.09
CA GLU A 188 7.94 -14.79 -14.82
C GLU A 188 8.70 -13.58 -15.38
N PHE A 189 8.46 -13.24 -16.65
CA PHE A 189 9.08 -12.07 -17.27
C PHE A 189 8.75 -10.76 -16.54
N ALA A 190 7.50 -10.57 -16.14
CA ALA A 190 7.10 -9.40 -15.37
C ALA A 190 7.75 -9.37 -13.98
N CYS A 191 7.84 -10.52 -13.29
CA CYS A 191 8.54 -10.64 -12.02
C CYS A 191 10.03 -10.28 -12.14
N ASP A 192 10.71 -10.75 -13.19
CA ASP A 192 12.11 -10.43 -13.44
C ASP A 192 12.30 -8.95 -13.79
N LEU A 193 11.44 -8.39 -14.64
CA LEU A 193 11.44 -6.96 -14.98
C LEU A 193 11.37 -6.08 -13.71
N LEU A 194 10.51 -6.43 -12.76
CA LEU A 194 10.34 -5.70 -11.50
C LEU A 194 11.57 -5.76 -10.57
N GLN A 195 12.44 -6.75 -10.75
CA GLN A 195 13.68 -6.88 -9.98
C GLN A 195 14.81 -5.98 -10.50
N HIS A 196 14.67 -5.40 -11.70
CA HIS A 196 15.69 -4.50 -12.22
C HIS A 196 15.79 -3.21 -11.37
N PRO A 197 17.01 -2.81 -10.94
CA PRO A 197 17.20 -1.63 -10.10
C PRO A 197 16.63 -0.36 -10.73
N GLY A 198 15.76 0.33 -9.98
CA GLY A 198 15.17 1.61 -10.38
C GLY A 198 14.28 1.53 -11.63
N VAL A 199 13.71 0.36 -11.93
CA VAL A 199 12.90 0.12 -13.14
C VAL A 199 11.81 1.17 -13.35
N ASP A 200 11.18 1.66 -12.28
CA ASP A 200 10.11 2.67 -12.35
C ASP A 200 10.61 4.05 -12.81
N VAL A 201 11.81 4.46 -12.39
CA VAL A 201 12.43 5.73 -12.79
C VAL A 201 12.97 5.60 -14.20
N ARG A 202 13.62 4.47 -14.50
CA ARG A 202 14.21 4.16 -15.79
C ARG A 202 13.15 4.05 -16.89
N LEU A 203 12.03 3.37 -16.62
CA LEU A 203 10.87 3.30 -17.55
C LEU A 203 10.32 4.70 -17.84
N ARG A 204 10.24 5.57 -16.83
CA ARG A 204 9.79 6.96 -17.01
C ARG A 204 10.76 7.80 -17.84
N CYS A 205 12.06 7.52 -17.78
CA CYS A 205 13.05 8.16 -18.64
C CYS A 205 12.94 7.66 -20.07
N LEU A 206 12.87 6.35 -20.27
CA LEU A 206 12.83 5.70 -21.58
C LEU A 206 11.53 5.98 -22.35
N LEU A 207 10.37 5.76 -21.72
CA LEU A 207 9.05 5.83 -22.39
C LEU A 207 8.36 7.18 -22.22
N GLY A 208 8.93 8.06 -21.38
CA GLY A 208 8.28 9.28 -20.93
C GLY A 208 7.14 9.04 -19.93
N SER A 209 6.77 10.10 -19.22
CA SER A 209 5.87 9.97 -18.06
C SER A 209 4.46 9.43 -18.37
N VAL A 210 3.87 9.76 -19.53
CA VAL A 210 2.50 9.32 -19.85
C VAL A 210 2.46 7.82 -20.15
N PHE A 211 3.38 7.34 -20.99
CA PHE A 211 3.41 5.93 -21.39
C PHE A 211 3.85 5.06 -20.20
N SER A 212 4.93 5.44 -19.51
CA SER A 212 5.40 4.70 -18.34
C SER A 212 4.36 4.65 -17.20
N ASN A 213 3.64 5.75 -16.92
CA ASN A 213 2.58 5.72 -15.91
C ASN A 213 1.41 4.82 -16.31
N SER A 214 1.12 4.70 -17.61
CA SER A 214 0.07 3.79 -18.10
C SER A 214 0.54 2.33 -18.04
N LEU A 215 1.82 2.09 -18.32
CA LEU A 215 2.45 0.77 -18.30
C LEU A 215 2.63 0.22 -16.87
N TYR A 216 2.94 1.09 -15.92
CA TYR A 216 3.31 0.73 -14.55
C TYR A 216 2.25 1.15 -13.49
N ASP A 217 1.08 1.60 -13.94
CA ASP A 217 -0.05 2.13 -13.15
C ASP A 217 0.32 2.72 -11.76
N HIS A 218 1.24 3.69 -11.76
CA HIS A 218 1.55 4.52 -10.59
C HIS A 218 0.51 5.62 -10.36
N GLY A 219 -0.66 5.53 -11.00
CA GLY A 219 -1.77 6.46 -10.81
C GLY A 219 -2.45 6.34 -9.44
N ALA A 220 -2.18 5.26 -8.70
CA ALA A 220 -2.71 5.14 -7.35
C ALA A 220 -2.06 6.21 -6.44
N PRO A 221 -2.86 7.07 -5.76
CA PRO A 221 -2.33 7.95 -4.74
C PRO A 221 -1.58 7.12 -3.69
N VAL A 222 -0.59 7.73 -3.04
CA VAL A 222 0.17 7.10 -1.95
C VAL A 222 -0.84 6.42 -1.00
N PRO A 223 -0.73 5.11 -0.74
CA PRO A 223 -1.76 4.39 0.02
C PRO A 223 -1.91 5.00 1.42
N PRO A 224 -3.12 5.29 1.92
CA PRO A 224 -3.32 5.88 3.25
C PRO A 224 -2.66 5.07 4.38
N GLY A 225 -2.63 3.74 4.28
CA GLY A 225 -1.98 2.88 5.27
C GLY A 225 -0.44 2.93 5.29
N SER A 226 0.20 3.55 4.29
CA SER A 226 1.67 3.65 4.21
C SER A 226 2.23 4.76 5.11
N ASP A 227 3.41 4.55 5.71
CA ASP A 227 4.10 5.62 6.43
C ASP A 227 4.50 6.79 5.52
N THR A 228 4.73 6.53 4.23
CA THR A 228 4.96 7.57 3.21
C THR A 228 3.80 8.57 3.17
N TYR A 229 2.56 8.10 3.26
CA TYR A 229 1.38 8.97 3.27
C TYR A 229 1.42 9.99 4.43
N TYR A 230 1.84 9.52 5.60
CA TYR A 230 2.01 10.37 6.77
C TYR A 230 3.23 11.29 6.66
N LEU A 231 4.40 10.74 6.32
CA LEU A 231 5.67 11.47 6.29
C LEU A 231 5.66 12.65 5.31
N PHE A 232 5.02 12.45 4.16
CA PHE A 232 4.84 13.49 3.14
C PHE A 232 3.57 14.35 3.37
N GLY A 233 2.88 14.16 4.49
CA GLY A 233 1.81 15.05 4.94
C GLY A 233 0.53 15.00 4.12
N PHE A 234 0.23 13.91 3.40
CA PHE A 234 -1.06 13.72 2.72
C PHE A 234 -2.24 13.75 3.70
N THR A 235 -2.00 13.45 4.97
CA THR A 235 -2.95 13.60 6.08
C THR A 235 -3.40 15.04 6.34
N THR A 236 -2.73 16.04 5.74
CA THR A 236 -3.11 17.45 5.83
C THR A 236 -4.09 17.89 4.74
N CYS A 237 -4.21 17.10 3.67
CA CYS A 237 -5.17 17.33 2.60
C CYS A 237 -6.59 17.11 3.13
N ARG A 238 -7.59 17.82 2.62
CA ARG A 238 -9.00 17.70 3.05
C ARG A 238 -9.76 16.63 2.28
N ASN A 239 -9.35 16.36 1.04
CA ASN A 239 -10.03 15.45 0.13
C ASN A 239 -9.05 14.88 -0.90
N LYS A 240 -9.52 13.91 -1.69
CA LYS A 240 -8.72 13.25 -2.74
C LYS A 240 -8.19 14.20 -3.81
N LYS A 241 -8.88 15.31 -4.08
CA LYS A 241 -8.41 16.31 -5.05
C LYS A 241 -7.16 17.01 -4.53
N GLU A 242 -7.20 17.50 -3.29
CA GLU A 242 -6.03 18.10 -2.64
C GLU A 242 -4.86 17.11 -2.51
N GLU A 243 -5.15 15.82 -2.29
CA GLU A 243 -4.11 14.77 -2.32
C GLU A 243 -3.47 14.64 -3.70
N GLY A 244 -4.28 14.68 -4.77
CA GLY A 244 -3.78 14.71 -6.15
C GLY A 244 -2.93 15.95 -6.44
N ASP A 245 -3.41 17.14 -6.03
CA ASP A 245 -2.70 18.40 -6.18
C ASP A 245 -1.35 18.37 -5.43
N LEU A 246 -1.31 17.75 -4.24
CA LEU A 246 -0.08 17.57 -3.47
C LEU A 246 0.87 16.56 -4.12
N ALA A 247 0.35 15.44 -4.64
CA ALA A 247 1.16 14.48 -5.38
C ALA A 247 1.78 15.11 -6.63
N ASP A 248 1.00 15.93 -7.35
CA ASP A 248 1.46 16.69 -8.50
C ASP A 248 2.52 17.72 -8.12
N TYR A 249 2.36 18.37 -6.96
CA TYR A 249 3.37 19.28 -6.41
C TYR A 249 4.71 18.57 -6.16
N TYR A 250 4.69 17.42 -5.48
CA TYR A 250 5.90 16.60 -5.29
C TYR A 250 6.48 16.11 -6.63
N ARG A 251 5.62 15.74 -7.58
CA ARG A 251 6.06 15.31 -8.92
C ARG A 251 6.74 16.44 -9.69
N GLN A 252 6.24 17.67 -9.58
CA GLN A 252 6.88 18.84 -10.20
C GLN A 252 8.25 19.13 -9.61
N LEU A 253 8.40 18.99 -8.28
CA LEU A 253 9.69 19.11 -7.63
C LEU A 253 10.72 18.12 -8.19
N LEU A 254 10.31 16.86 -8.38
CA LEU A 254 11.16 15.81 -8.96
C LEU A 254 11.46 16.02 -10.46
N LYS A 255 10.67 16.85 -11.15
CA LYS A 255 10.85 17.19 -12.57
C LYS A 255 11.75 18.40 -12.81
N THR A 256 12.29 19.04 -11.76
CA THR A 256 13.25 20.14 -11.92
C THR A 256 14.50 19.67 -12.68
N ASN A 257 15.14 20.56 -13.46
CA ASN A 257 16.30 20.28 -14.36
C ASN A 257 17.59 19.78 -13.66
N ILE A 258 17.49 19.35 -12.40
CA ILE A 258 18.58 18.73 -11.63
C ILE A 258 18.38 17.22 -11.71
N GLU A 259 19.48 16.47 -11.75
CA GLU A 259 19.48 15.00 -11.71
C GLU A 259 18.52 14.47 -10.64
N ARG A 260 17.55 13.63 -11.03
CA ARG A 260 16.44 13.18 -10.16
C ARG A 260 16.94 12.50 -8.88
N THR A 261 18.01 11.73 -8.99
CA THR A 261 18.73 11.05 -7.89
C THR A 261 19.19 12.02 -6.81
N ILE A 262 19.70 13.20 -7.21
CA ILE A 262 20.13 14.24 -6.27
C ILE A 262 18.93 14.86 -5.56
N VAL A 263 17.85 15.15 -6.29
CA VAL A 263 16.63 15.72 -5.71
C VAL A 263 16.01 14.74 -4.72
N PHE A 264 15.91 13.46 -5.09
CA PHE A 264 15.38 12.41 -4.23
C PHE A 264 16.22 12.23 -2.96
N THR A 265 17.55 12.16 -3.10
CA THR A 265 18.47 12.09 -1.94
C THR A 265 18.30 13.31 -1.03
N SER A 266 18.11 14.49 -1.61
CA SER A 266 17.87 15.72 -0.85
C SER A 266 16.54 15.68 -0.09
N ILE A 267 15.48 15.15 -0.70
CA ILE A 267 14.18 14.96 -0.05
C ILE A 267 14.29 14.00 1.13
N ASN A 268 14.98 12.87 0.97
CA ASN A 268 15.17 11.90 2.07
C ASN A 268 15.96 12.50 3.23
N LYS A 269 17.09 13.17 2.95
CA LYS A 269 17.84 13.90 4.00
C LYS A 269 16.98 14.96 4.68
N ALA A 270 16.16 15.67 3.91
CA ALA A 270 15.28 16.69 4.46
C ALA A 270 14.15 16.12 5.33
N LEU A 271 13.68 14.90 5.03
CA LEU A 271 12.75 14.17 5.90
C LEU A 271 13.44 13.74 7.20
N GLU A 272 14.62 13.13 7.11
CA GLU A 272 15.41 12.68 8.27
C GLU A 272 15.72 13.84 9.23
N HIS A 273 16.08 15.00 8.68
CA HIS A 273 16.42 16.19 9.47
C HIS A 273 15.24 17.12 9.74
N SER A 274 14.01 16.74 9.38
CA SER A 274 12.80 17.59 9.54
C SER A 274 12.91 18.98 8.88
N THR A 275 13.64 19.07 7.77
CA THR A 275 13.84 20.30 6.98
C THR A 275 13.08 20.28 5.65
N LEU A 276 12.23 19.27 5.41
CA LEU A 276 11.48 19.13 4.14
C LEU A 276 10.65 20.38 3.82
N ALA A 277 10.01 21.03 4.80
CA ALA A 277 9.29 22.28 4.58
C ALA A 277 10.17 23.39 3.99
N GLY A 278 11.43 23.49 4.45
CA GLY A 278 12.42 24.42 3.93
C GLY A 278 12.86 24.06 2.52
N LEU A 279 13.12 22.77 2.26
CA LEU A 279 13.47 22.28 0.93
C LEU A 279 12.36 22.58 -0.09
N LEU A 280 11.10 22.28 0.25
CA LEU A 280 9.94 22.53 -0.61
C LEU A 280 9.79 24.02 -0.94
N ARG A 281 9.94 24.89 0.05
CA ARG A 281 9.86 26.34 -0.15
C ARG A 281 10.95 26.88 -1.07
N ASN A 282 12.17 26.35 -0.91
CA ASN A 282 13.33 26.82 -1.67
C ASN A 282 13.36 26.27 -3.11
N LYS A 283 12.84 25.05 -3.33
CA LYS A 283 13.00 24.33 -4.60
C LYS A 283 11.73 24.19 -5.43
N ALA A 284 10.55 24.07 -4.81
CA ALA A 284 9.27 23.94 -5.52
C ALA A 284 8.53 25.28 -5.66
N GLY A 285 9.13 26.39 -5.20
CA GLY A 285 8.62 27.74 -5.37
C GLY A 285 7.92 28.31 -4.13
N PRO A 286 7.69 29.64 -4.09
CA PRO A 286 7.25 30.36 -2.89
C PRO A 286 5.77 30.11 -2.50
N ASN A 287 5.06 29.21 -3.17
CA ASN A 287 3.61 29.07 -3.03
C ASN A 287 3.15 27.89 -2.15
N LEU A 288 4.05 27.17 -1.48
CA LEU A 288 3.68 26.09 -0.55
C LEU A 288 2.66 26.59 0.49
N ASP A 289 2.91 27.77 1.04
CA ASP A 289 2.11 28.37 2.10
C ASP A 289 0.72 28.80 1.58
N LYS A 290 0.64 29.14 0.29
CA LYS A 290 -0.60 29.55 -0.37
C LYS A 290 -1.50 28.36 -0.67
N TYR A 291 -0.94 27.26 -1.19
CA TYR A 291 -1.71 26.10 -1.63
C TYR A 291 -1.91 25.06 -0.52
N PHE A 292 -0.92 24.89 0.37
CA PHE A 292 -0.91 23.85 1.40
C PHE A 292 -0.46 24.40 2.78
N PRO A 293 -1.18 25.36 3.38
CA PRO A 293 -0.79 25.97 4.65
C PRO A 293 -0.69 24.96 5.81
N ALA A 294 -1.57 23.97 5.85
CA ALA A 294 -1.55 22.92 6.88
C ALA A 294 -0.34 21.97 6.72
N LEU A 295 0.09 21.72 5.48
CA LEU A 295 1.27 20.91 5.18
C LEU A 295 2.54 21.58 5.69
N GLN A 296 2.66 22.90 5.51
CA GLN A 296 3.81 23.65 6.00
C GLN A 296 3.96 23.50 7.51
N GLN A 297 2.87 23.69 8.27
CA GLN A 297 2.88 23.54 9.72
C GLN A 297 3.24 22.10 10.14
N PHE A 298 2.68 21.11 9.44
CA PHE A 298 2.95 19.70 9.70
C PHE A 298 4.42 19.34 9.46
N LEU A 299 5.00 19.77 8.34
CA LEU A 299 6.37 19.45 7.97
C LEU A 299 7.41 20.27 8.76
N ALA A 300 7.05 21.44 9.26
CA ALA A 300 7.90 22.25 10.13
C ALA A 300 7.97 21.72 11.57
N ALA A 301 6.97 20.93 12.00
CA ALA A 301 7.00 20.28 13.30
C ALA A 301 7.91 19.05 13.29
N GLN A 302 8.73 18.94 14.34
CA GLN A 302 9.47 17.71 14.64
C GLN A 302 8.51 16.52 14.77
N PRO A 303 8.88 15.30 14.32
CA PRO A 303 8.02 14.13 14.35
C PRO A 303 7.30 13.91 15.68
N GLU A 304 8.03 14.03 16.80
CA GLU A 304 7.53 13.81 18.17
C GLU A 304 6.58 14.91 18.66
N LYS A 305 6.56 16.06 17.97
CA LYS A 305 5.70 17.21 18.24
C LYS A 305 4.54 17.33 17.27
N ARG A 306 4.44 16.44 16.27
CA ARG A 306 3.29 16.40 15.36
C ARG A 306 2.06 15.95 16.12
N PHE A 307 0.92 16.49 15.74
CA PHE A 307 -0.35 16.09 16.35
C PHE A 307 -0.68 14.65 15.97
N SER A 308 -0.99 13.82 16.96
CA SER A 308 -1.49 12.46 16.74
C SER A 308 -2.82 12.46 15.96
N ALA A 309 -3.51 13.60 15.88
CA ALA A 309 -4.69 13.79 15.02
C ALA A 309 -4.38 13.52 13.53
N HIS A 310 -3.15 13.74 13.07
CA HIS A 310 -2.75 13.39 11.70
C HIS A 310 -2.64 11.88 11.50
N ARG A 311 -2.18 11.12 12.52
CA ARG A 311 -2.25 9.65 12.52
C ARG A 311 -3.70 9.16 12.56
N LEU A 312 -4.59 9.89 13.23
CA LEU A 312 -6.02 9.58 13.22
C LEU A 312 -6.63 9.77 11.83
N VAL A 313 -6.31 10.88 11.14
CA VAL A 313 -6.72 11.10 9.73
C VAL A 313 -6.24 9.97 8.84
N GLN A 314 -4.97 9.58 8.97
CA GLN A 314 -4.39 8.45 8.25
C GLN A 314 -5.20 7.16 8.47
N PHE A 315 -5.43 6.82 9.74
CA PHE A 315 -6.16 5.62 10.13
C PHE A 315 -7.60 5.61 9.63
N ILE A 316 -8.30 6.75 9.65
CA ILE A 316 -9.67 6.88 9.13
C ILE A 316 -9.72 6.61 7.62
N ARG A 317 -8.73 7.11 6.87
CA ARG A 317 -8.65 6.94 5.41
C ARG A 317 -8.21 5.54 4.98
N ASP A 318 -7.50 4.84 5.85
CA ASP A 318 -7.19 3.43 5.68
C ASP A 318 -8.40 2.56 6.07
N GLU A 319 -9.38 2.45 5.18
CA GLU A 319 -10.68 1.82 5.44
C GLU A 319 -10.55 0.35 5.88
N ASP A 320 -9.56 -0.35 5.35
CA ASP A 320 -9.33 -1.78 5.58
C ASP A 320 -8.61 -2.10 6.90
N ASN A 321 -8.03 -1.08 7.54
CA ASN A 321 -7.28 -1.25 8.78
C ASN A 321 -8.17 -1.07 10.01
N ASP A 322 -8.24 -2.12 10.84
CA ASP A 322 -8.97 -2.17 12.09
C ASP A 322 -8.06 -2.15 13.33
N GLU A 323 -6.74 -2.07 13.15
CA GLU A 323 -5.75 -2.02 14.23
C GLU A 323 -5.18 -0.59 14.37
N PRO A 324 -5.66 0.17 15.37
CA PRO A 324 -5.21 1.54 15.58
C PRO A 324 -3.76 1.55 16.09
N LEU A 325 -2.98 2.57 15.69
CA LEU A 325 -1.66 2.79 16.26
C LEU A 325 -1.73 3.03 17.77
N PRO A 326 -0.68 2.70 18.53
CA PRO A 326 -0.69 2.86 19.99
C PRO A 326 -0.98 4.29 20.47
N CYS A 327 -0.50 5.32 19.76
CA CYS A 327 -0.83 6.72 20.07
C CYS A 327 -2.33 7.00 19.91
N LEU A 328 -3.03 6.36 18.98
CA LEU A 328 -4.48 6.50 18.82
C LEU A 328 -5.26 5.80 19.94
N LYS A 329 -4.72 4.69 20.46
CA LYS A 329 -5.29 4.01 21.64
C LYS A 329 -5.21 4.89 22.89
N ARG A 330 -4.09 5.59 23.08
CA ARG A 330 -3.85 6.55 24.16
C ARG A 330 -4.70 7.82 24.02
N ASP A 331 -4.76 8.38 22.82
CA ASP A 331 -5.22 9.75 22.61
C ASP A 331 -6.70 9.84 22.24
N TYR A 332 -7.24 8.86 21.53
CA TYR A 332 -8.58 8.95 20.94
C TYR A 332 -9.48 7.79 21.38
N GLY A 333 -9.16 7.17 22.51
CA GLY A 333 -10.03 6.19 23.16
C GLY A 333 -10.20 4.86 22.42
N PHE A 334 -9.41 4.62 21.36
CA PHE A 334 -9.40 3.32 20.68
C PHE A 334 -8.96 2.18 21.62
N GLY A 335 -8.19 2.47 22.67
CA GLY A 335 -7.84 1.48 23.70
C GLY A 335 -9.03 0.96 24.51
N LEU A 336 -10.17 1.67 24.48
CA LEU A 336 -11.41 1.27 25.15
C LEU A 336 -12.32 0.42 24.25
N CYS A 337 -11.96 0.24 22.99
CA CYS A 337 -12.75 -0.54 22.04
C CYS A 337 -12.58 -2.04 22.29
N THR A 338 -13.62 -2.68 22.81
CA THR A 338 -13.63 -4.14 23.05
C THR A 338 -14.01 -4.98 21.82
N GLN A 339 -14.52 -4.35 20.76
CA GLN A 339 -14.99 -5.02 19.54
C GLN A 339 -14.57 -4.23 18.30
N ARG A 340 -14.34 -4.91 17.16
CA ARG A 340 -14.01 -4.28 15.87
C ARG A 340 -15.09 -3.28 15.42
N GLU A 341 -16.35 -3.57 15.71
CA GLU A 341 -17.45 -2.66 15.42
C GLU A 341 -17.32 -1.31 16.14
N HIS A 342 -16.80 -1.31 17.38
CA HIS A 342 -16.50 -0.05 18.09
C HIS A 342 -15.44 0.76 17.35
N VAL A 343 -14.40 0.12 16.82
CA VAL A 343 -13.35 0.79 16.04
C VAL A 343 -13.93 1.41 14.78
N THR A 344 -14.72 0.66 14.01
CA THR A 344 -15.37 1.18 12.79
C THR A 344 -16.29 2.36 13.10
N LYS A 345 -17.13 2.27 14.14
CA LYS A 345 -18.01 3.37 14.55
C LYS A 345 -17.23 4.58 15.05
N LEU A 346 -16.13 4.36 15.78
CA LEU A 346 -15.29 5.44 16.31
C LEU A 346 -14.51 6.14 15.20
N LYS A 347 -13.97 5.40 14.21
CA LYS A 347 -13.41 5.96 12.97
C LYS A 347 -14.44 6.85 12.25
N ALA A 348 -15.65 6.35 12.05
CA ALA A 348 -16.71 7.10 11.38
C ALA A 348 -17.12 8.36 12.16
N LEU A 349 -17.18 8.30 13.49
CA LEU A 349 -17.45 9.45 14.35
C LEU A 349 -16.35 10.51 14.22
N TYR A 350 -15.08 10.11 14.37
CA TYR A 350 -13.97 11.05 14.25
C TYR A 350 -13.82 11.62 12.84
N GLY A 351 -14.13 10.84 11.80
CA GLY A 351 -14.21 11.33 10.42
C GLY A 351 -15.16 12.52 10.32
N LYS A 352 -16.40 12.38 10.83
CA LYS A 352 -17.38 13.47 10.87
C LYS A 352 -16.92 14.68 11.68
N VAL A 353 -16.21 14.47 12.79
CA VAL A 353 -15.67 15.56 13.63
C VAL A 353 -14.56 16.31 12.87
N ILE A 354 -13.63 15.58 12.25
CA ILE A 354 -12.53 16.16 11.46
C ILE A 354 -13.07 16.93 10.27
N ASP A 355 -14.07 16.40 9.56
CA ASP A 355 -14.69 17.08 8.41
C ASP A 355 -15.30 18.43 8.80
N LYS A 356 -15.87 18.55 10.01
CA LYS A 356 -16.51 19.79 10.49
C LYS A 356 -15.54 20.76 11.20
N ALA A 357 -14.65 20.25 12.04
CA ALA A 357 -13.84 21.05 12.95
C ALA A 357 -12.35 21.10 12.58
N GLY A 358 -11.88 20.17 11.74
CA GLY A 358 -10.49 19.98 11.39
C GLY A 358 -9.68 19.22 12.48
N PRO A 359 -8.51 18.66 12.11
CA PRO A 359 -7.68 17.87 13.02
C PRO A 359 -7.09 18.71 14.16
N GLY A 360 -6.83 20.01 13.94
CA GLY A 360 -6.25 20.90 14.96
C GLY A 360 -7.16 21.11 16.17
N LYS A 361 -8.46 21.40 15.96
CA LYS A 361 -9.42 21.56 17.07
C LYS A 361 -9.60 20.25 17.84
N LEU A 362 -9.61 19.12 17.13
CA LEU A 362 -9.68 17.80 17.73
C LEU A 362 -8.44 17.50 18.58
N HIS A 363 -7.23 17.87 18.13
CA HIS A 363 -6.01 17.77 18.91
C HIS A 363 -6.12 18.53 20.24
N TYR A 364 -6.59 19.80 20.22
CA TYR A 364 -6.79 20.55 21.47
C TYR A 364 -7.83 19.90 22.40
N ALA A 365 -8.94 19.40 21.85
CA ALA A 365 -9.91 18.67 22.66
C ALA A 365 -9.29 17.43 23.33
N CYS A 366 -8.41 16.72 22.62
CA CYS A 366 -7.64 15.59 23.14
C CYS A 366 -6.69 16.02 24.28
N THR A 367 -5.86 17.05 24.07
CA THR A 367 -4.87 17.50 25.06
C THR A 367 -5.46 18.08 26.33
N PHE A 368 -6.75 18.45 26.33
CA PHE A 368 -7.47 18.93 27.51
C PHE A 368 -8.50 17.93 28.06
N GLY A 369 -8.54 16.70 27.54
CA GLY A 369 -9.50 15.68 28.00
C GLY A 369 -10.97 16.01 27.73
N ARG A 370 -11.25 16.83 26.69
CA ARG A 370 -12.58 17.35 26.32
C ARG A 370 -13.14 16.74 25.03
N LEU A 371 -12.68 15.56 24.65
CA LEU A 371 -13.15 14.85 23.45
C LEU A 371 -14.68 14.65 23.42
N PRO A 372 -15.35 14.25 24.52
CA PRO A 372 -16.80 14.08 24.52
C PRO A 372 -17.54 15.39 24.27
N GLU A 373 -17.17 16.46 24.98
CA GLU A 373 -17.79 17.79 24.86
C GLU A 373 -17.56 18.37 23.47
N HIS A 374 -16.35 18.20 22.93
CA HIS A 374 -16.01 18.66 21.59
C HIS A 374 -16.80 17.91 20.50
N ALA A 375 -16.93 16.60 20.62
CA ALA A 375 -17.72 15.81 19.68
C ALA A 375 -19.21 16.19 19.73
N VAL A 376 -19.79 16.36 20.93
CA VAL A 376 -21.20 16.77 21.08
C VAL A 376 -21.44 18.18 20.53
N SER A 377 -20.58 19.14 20.87
CA SER A 377 -20.70 20.51 20.35
C SER A 377 -20.53 20.59 18.82
N THR A 378 -19.73 19.71 18.22
CA THR A 378 -19.48 19.69 16.76
C THR A 378 -20.57 18.94 15.99
N LEU A 379 -21.07 17.83 16.54
CA LEU A 379 -22.04 16.96 15.86
C LEU A 379 -23.49 17.20 16.28
N GLY A 380 -23.72 17.93 17.38
CA GLY A 380 -25.03 18.15 18.00
C GLY A 380 -25.50 16.98 18.86
N PHE A 381 -25.28 15.75 18.39
CA PHE A 381 -25.59 14.53 19.12
C PHE A 381 -24.49 13.48 18.92
N VAL A 382 -24.14 12.79 20.01
CA VAL A 382 -23.26 11.63 20.00
C VAL A 382 -23.94 10.53 20.79
N ASP A 383 -24.04 9.35 20.19
CA ASP A 383 -24.61 8.18 20.83
C ASP A 383 -23.92 7.91 22.18
N PRO A 384 -24.67 7.70 23.29
CA PRO A 384 -24.08 7.50 24.61
C PRO A 384 -23.08 6.33 24.69
N SER A 385 -23.29 5.26 23.93
CA SER A 385 -22.40 4.09 23.88
C SER A 385 -21.08 4.38 23.16
N MET A 386 -21.06 5.38 22.27
CA MET A 386 -19.84 5.90 21.65
C MET A 386 -19.20 7.00 22.50
N ARG A 387 -20.00 7.83 23.18
CA ARG A 387 -19.51 8.91 24.05
C ARG A 387 -18.58 8.40 25.15
N ARG A 388 -18.91 7.25 25.76
CA ARG A 388 -18.05 6.58 26.76
C ARG A 388 -16.70 6.11 26.23
N LEU A 389 -16.50 6.07 24.91
CA LEU A 389 -15.22 5.70 24.29
C LEU A 389 -14.36 6.93 24.01
N LEU A 390 -14.90 8.15 24.09
CA LEU A 390 -14.19 9.39 23.77
C LEU A 390 -13.32 9.86 24.94
N HIS A 391 -12.41 9.02 25.41
CA HIS A 391 -11.47 9.37 26.48
C HIS A 391 -10.02 9.25 26.02
N SER A 392 -9.23 10.22 26.43
CA SER A 392 -7.78 10.23 26.32
C SER A 392 -7.14 9.96 27.68
N ASP A 393 -5.86 9.65 27.69
CA ASP A 393 -5.02 9.53 28.90
C ASP A 393 -4.67 10.86 29.61
N TYR A 394 -5.44 11.92 29.36
CA TYR A 394 -5.27 13.20 30.04
C TYR A 394 -5.29 13.00 31.58
N PRO A 395 -4.36 13.62 32.35
CA PRO A 395 -3.49 14.75 32.00
C PRO A 395 -2.05 14.40 31.56
N ASN A 396 -1.79 13.21 31.02
CA ASN A 396 -0.45 12.86 30.54
C ASN A 396 0.06 13.87 29.49
N PRO A 397 1.24 14.50 29.67
CA PRO A 397 1.76 15.55 28.76
C PRO A 397 2.08 15.04 27.35
N ALA A 398 2.21 13.72 27.18
CA ALA A 398 2.45 13.10 25.88
C ALA A 398 1.17 13.02 25.02
N VAL A 399 -0.01 13.15 25.62
CA VAL A 399 -1.31 13.04 24.94
C VAL A 399 -1.43 14.08 23.83
N GLY A 400 -1.98 13.65 22.69
CA GLY A 400 -2.20 14.48 21.52
C GLY A 400 -1.00 14.58 20.57
N TYR A 401 0.15 14.01 20.92
CA TYR A 401 1.37 14.07 20.11
C TYR A 401 1.84 12.69 19.64
N ASP A 402 2.38 12.61 18.42
CA ASP A 402 2.92 11.38 17.82
C ASP A 402 4.33 11.06 18.36
N ASN A 403 4.40 10.74 19.66
CA ASN A 403 5.63 10.37 20.34
C ASN A 403 5.49 9.02 21.05
N MET A 404 6.63 8.47 21.47
CA MET A 404 6.68 7.15 22.13
C MET A 404 6.36 7.18 23.63
N GLN A 405 6.17 8.36 24.23
CA GLN A 405 6.04 8.49 25.69
C GLN A 405 4.67 7.98 26.18
N GLY A 406 4.68 7.08 27.17
CA GLY A 406 3.45 6.55 27.76
C GLY A 406 2.68 5.59 26.84
N LEU A 407 3.34 5.03 25.82
CA LEU A 407 2.72 4.08 24.90
C LEU A 407 2.89 2.61 25.32
N GLU A 408 3.62 2.32 26.40
CA GLU A 408 4.02 0.97 26.81
C GLU A 408 2.79 0.06 26.99
N LYS A 409 1.72 0.58 27.59
CA LYS A 409 0.45 -0.14 27.79
C LYS A 409 -0.40 -0.32 26.53
N TYR A 410 -0.03 0.32 25.42
CA TYR A 410 -0.79 0.34 24.15
C TYR A 410 -0.09 -0.38 23.00
N MET A 411 1.12 -0.89 23.23
CA MET A 411 1.90 -1.64 22.23
C MET A 411 1.23 -2.95 21.82
N MET A 412 0.42 -3.54 22.71
CA MET A 412 -0.26 -4.80 22.42
C MET A 412 -1.39 -4.61 21.41
N PRO A 413 -1.62 -5.59 20.51
CA PRO A 413 -2.77 -5.58 19.61
C PRO A 413 -4.07 -5.38 20.37
N LEU A 414 -4.98 -4.56 19.84
CA LEU A 414 -6.23 -4.21 20.50
C LEU A 414 -7.11 -5.44 20.70
N PHE A 415 -7.20 -6.27 19.67
CA PHE A 415 -7.92 -7.53 19.74
C PHE A 415 -6.92 -8.66 19.94
N LYS A 416 -7.03 -9.35 21.09
CA LYS A 416 -6.36 -10.63 21.27
C LYS A 416 -6.76 -11.50 20.08
N ARG A 417 -5.77 -12.01 19.35
CA ARG A 417 -6.01 -13.05 18.35
C ARG A 417 -6.71 -14.17 19.10
N THR A 418 -7.97 -14.41 18.78
CA THR A 418 -8.67 -15.57 19.30
C THR A 418 -7.99 -16.75 18.63
N LEU A 419 -7.00 -17.33 19.33
CA LEU A 419 -6.59 -18.70 19.12
C LEU A 419 -7.83 -19.53 19.47
N ARG A 420 -8.74 -19.70 18.51
CA ARG A 420 -9.80 -20.70 18.64
C ARG A 420 -9.08 -22.03 18.47
N GLY A 421 -8.85 -22.69 19.62
CA GLY A 421 -8.49 -24.10 19.67
C GLY A 421 -9.62 -24.98 19.16
#